data_AF-A0A1F5CQR8-F1
#
_entry.id   AF-A0A1F5CQR8-F1
#
_cell.length_a   1.000
_cell.length_b   1.000
_cell.length_c   1.000
_cell.angle_alpha   90.00
_cell.angle_beta   90.00
_cell.angle_gamma   90.00
#
_symmetry.space_group_name_H-M   'P 1'
#
loop_
_entity.id
_entity.type
_entity.pdbx_description
1 polymer ?
#
loop_
_entity_poly.entity_id
_entity_poly.type
_entity_poly.pdbx_seq_one_letter_code
_entity_poly.pdbx_strand_id
1 'polypeptide(L)'
;MPYIAKEDRPRYDETLDQLIEKLKERPVENVDGDINYCVTRILKEVYPLRYFHLNRAMGVLSCIQQEFYRRVAAPYEDTKIQQNGDV
;
A
#
# COMPACT_ATOMS: atom_id res chain seq x y z
N MET A 1 -4.18 -8.30 5.58
CA MET A 1 -5.36 -7.44 5.85
C MET A 1 -6.51 -8.27 6.41
N PRO A 2 -7.23 -7.79 7.43
CA PRO A 2 -8.28 -8.55 8.14
C PRO A 2 -9.62 -8.58 7.38
N TYR A 3 -9.76 -7.76 6.33
CA TYR A 3 -10.99 -7.57 5.55
C TYR A 3 -10.96 -8.27 4.17
N ILE A 4 -9.88 -8.99 3.85
CA ILE A 4 -9.82 -9.95 2.74
C ILE A 4 -9.57 -11.34 3.33
N ALA A 5 -10.45 -12.28 3.01
CA ALA A 5 -10.35 -13.66 3.47
C ALA A 5 -9.02 -14.27 2.99
N LYS A 6 -8.45 -15.23 3.74
CA LYS A 6 -7.11 -15.74 3.42
C LYS A 6 -7.09 -16.46 2.07
N GLU A 7 -8.17 -17.17 1.79
CA GLU A 7 -8.49 -17.88 0.57
C GLU A 7 -8.61 -16.97 -0.68
N ASP A 8 -8.95 -15.69 -0.49
CA ASP A 8 -9.08 -14.74 -1.59
C ASP A 8 -7.76 -14.05 -1.98
N ARG A 9 -6.74 -14.10 -1.11
CA ARG A 9 -5.45 -13.41 -1.35
C ARG A 9 -4.67 -13.99 -2.53
N PRO A 10 -4.56 -15.32 -2.71
CA PRO A 10 -3.84 -15.92 -3.83
C PRO A 10 -4.31 -15.46 -5.21
N ARG A 11 -5.54 -14.94 -5.31
CA ARG A 11 -6.07 -14.34 -6.54
C ARG A 11 -5.19 -13.21 -7.08
N TYR A 12 -4.49 -12.49 -6.21
CA TYR A 12 -3.70 -11.32 -6.57
C TYR A 12 -2.19 -11.55 -6.43
N ASP A 13 -1.77 -12.54 -5.63
CA ASP A 13 -0.37 -12.73 -5.22
C ASP A 13 0.58 -12.82 -6.42
N GLU A 14 0.32 -13.68 -7.41
CA GLU A 14 1.23 -13.83 -8.57
C GLU A 14 1.40 -12.51 -9.35
N THR A 15 0.32 -11.78 -9.60
CA THR A 15 0.38 -10.51 -10.33
C THR A 15 1.06 -9.42 -9.51
N LEU A 16 0.82 -9.40 -8.19
CA LEU A 16 1.47 -8.47 -7.28
C LEU A 16 2.97 -8.77 -7.19
N ASP A 17 3.37 -10.03 -7.10
CA ASP A 17 4.78 -10.43 -7.04
C ASP A 17 5.52 -9.96 -8.30
N GLN A 18 4.95 -10.16 -9.49
CA GLN A 18 5.53 -9.66 -10.74
C GLN A 18 5.65 -8.14 -10.78
N LEU A 19 4.66 -7.41 -10.25
CA LEU A 19 4.71 -5.95 -10.17
C LEU A 19 5.77 -5.49 -9.15
N ILE A 20 5.86 -6.15 -8.00
CA ILE A 20 6.82 -5.83 -6.95
C ILE A 20 8.25 -6.01 -7.46
N GLU A 21 8.54 -7.08 -8.19
CA GLU A 21 9.88 -7.29 -8.77
C GLU A 21 10.23 -6.17 -9.77
N LYS A 22 9.28 -5.78 -10.64
CA LYS A 22 9.47 -4.63 -11.54
C LYS A 22 9.74 -3.32 -10.79
N LEU A 23 9.09 -3.11 -9.65
CA LEU A 23 9.29 -1.90 -8.83
C LEU A 23 10.65 -1.93 -8.12
N LYS A 24 11.12 -3.09 -7.67
CA LYS A 24 12.45 -3.25 -7.04
C LYS A 24 13.61 -3.00 -8.00
N GLU A 25 13.43 -3.21 -9.29
CA GLU A 25 14.42 -2.91 -10.32
C GLU A 25 14.57 -1.41 -10.58
N ARG A 26 13.66 -0.58 -10.07
CA ARG A 26 13.68 0.87 -10.29
C ARG A 26 14.66 1.56 -9.34
N PRO A 27 15.37 2.60 -9.81
CA PRO A 27 16.15 3.44 -8.91
C PRO A 27 15.27 4.03 -7.80
N VAL A 28 15.81 4.14 -6.59
CA VAL A 28 15.07 4.59 -5.39
C VAL A 28 14.47 5.98 -5.61
N GLU A 29 15.16 6.86 -6.34
CA GLU A 29 14.68 8.20 -6.69
C GLU A 29 13.44 8.20 -7.61
N ASN A 30 13.14 7.08 -8.28
CA ASN A 30 12.03 6.96 -9.23
C ASN A 30 10.90 6.05 -8.73
N VAL A 31 11.21 5.10 -7.84
CA VAL A 31 10.24 4.07 -7.41
C VAL A 31 9.00 4.68 -6.75
N ASP A 32 9.16 5.79 -6.03
CA ASP A 32 8.03 6.50 -5.39
C ASP A 32 7.01 7.00 -6.42
N GLY A 33 7.49 7.54 -7.54
CA GLY A 33 6.65 7.98 -8.65
C GLY A 33 5.93 6.82 -9.33
N ASP A 34 6.62 5.69 -9.51
CA ASP A 34 6.06 4.48 -10.12
C ASP A 34 4.99 3.84 -9.23
N ILE A 35 5.22 3.75 -7.92
CA ILE A 35 4.23 3.29 -6.95
C ILE A 35 2.99 4.19 -7.00
N ASN A 36 3.18 5.51 -6.96
CA ASN A 36 2.07 6.46 -7.02
C ASN A 36 1.27 6.31 -8.34
N TYR A 37 1.96 6.13 -9.46
CA TYR A 37 1.32 5.87 -10.76
C TYR A 37 0.49 4.58 -10.73
N CYS A 38 1.04 3.47 -10.23
CA CYS A 38 0.33 2.19 -10.14
C CYS A 38 -0.95 2.31 -9.30
N VAL A 39 -0.85 2.87 -8.10
CA VAL A 39 -2.00 3.05 -7.20
C VAL A 39 -3.05 3.98 -7.84
N THR A 40 -2.62 5.10 -8.41
CA THR A 40 -3.54 6.05 -9.07
C THR A 40 -4.24 5.42 -10.27
N ARG A 41 -3.52 4.66 -11.10
CA ARG A 41 -4.11 3.92 -12.23
C ARG A 41 -5.12 2.89 -11.75
N ILE A 42 -4.81 2.09 -10.72
CA ILE A 42 -5.77 1.12 -10.15
C ILE A 42 -7.05 1.83 -9.71
N LEU A 43 -6.94 2.92 -8.96
CA LEU A 43 -8.11 3.65 -8.48
C LEU A 43 -8.92 4.24 -9.64
N LYS A 44 -8.27 4.81 -10.65
CA LYS A 44 -8.93 5.39 -11.83
C LYS A 44 -9.71 4.36 -12.64
N GLU A 45 -9.19 3.15 -12.79
CA GLU A 45 -9.84 2.10 -13.58
C GLU A 45 -10.91 1.32 -12.78
N VAL A 46 -10.75 1.20 -11.46
CA VAL A 46 -11.71 0.48 -10.59
C VAL A 46 -12.91 1.34 -10.20
N TYR A 47 -12.71 2.65 -9.97
CA TYR A 47 -13.75 3.55 -9.50
C TYR A 47 -14.32 4.41 -10.64
N PRO A 48 -15.65 4.38 -10.89
CA PRO A 48 -16.28 5.27 -11.87
C PRO A 48 -16.09 6.75 -11.52
N LEU A 49 -16.05 7.63 -12.53
CA LEU A 49 -15.89 9.07 -12.34
C LEU A 49 -17.18 9.72 -11.80
N ARG A 50 -17.41 9.56 -10.49
CA ARG A 50 -18.47 10.23 -9.72
C ARG A 50 -17.96 10.53 -8.32
N TYR A 51 -18.40 11.66 -7.76
CA TYR A 51 -17.98 12.11 -6.44
C TYR A 51 -18.09 11.03 -5.36
N PHE A 52 -19.18 10.25 -5.35
CA PHE A 52 -19.36 9.12 -4.43
C PHE A 52 -18.19 8.13 -4.46
N HIS A 53 -17.73 7.74 -5.65
CA HIS A 53 -16.65 6.79 -5.82
C HIS A 53 -15.29 7.42 -5.54
N LEU A 54 -15.09 8.69 -5.89
CA LEU A 54 -13.87 9.43 -5.56
C LEU A 54 -13.70 9.56 -4.03
N ASN A 55 -14.78 9.90 -3.32
CA ASN A 55 -14.76 9.96 -1.85
C ASN A 55 -14.44 8.59 -1.23
N ARG A 56 -14.98 7.50 -1.79
CA ARG A 56 -14.62 6.13 -1.36
C ARG A 56 -13.16 5.78 -1.63
N ALA A 57 -12.63 6.13 -2.81
CA ALA A 57 -11.23 5.92 -3.14
C ALA A 57 -10.29 6.67 -2.18
N MET A 58 -10.62 7.93 -1.84
CA MET A 58 -9.88 8.69 -0.82
C MET A 58 -9.93 8.02 0.56
N GLY A 59 -11.09 7.48 0.95
CA GLY A 59 -11.21 6.69 2.18
C GLY A 59 -10.31 5.45 2.19
N VAL A 60 -10.26 4.71 1.08
CA VAL A 60 -9.37 3.53 0.95
C VAL A 60 -7.90 3.94 1.05
N LEU A 61 -7.47 5.02 0.39
CA LEU A 61 -6.10 5.53 0.50
C LEU A 61 -5.73 5.89 1.95
N SER A 62 -6.63 6.55 2.67
CA SER A 62 -6.43 6.88 4.08
C SER A 62 -6.27 5.62 4.94
N CYS A 63 -7.11 4.61 4.73
CA CYS A 63 -7.00 3.33 5.40
C CYS A 63 -5.67 2.61 5.08
N ILE A 64 -5.21 2.63 3.83
CA ILE A 64 -3.93 2.03 3.42
C ILE A 64 -2.77 2.67 4.20
N GLN A 65 -2.73 4.01 4.26
CA GLN A 65 -1.72 4.74 5.02
C GLN A 65 -1.72 4.36 6.51
N GLN A 66 -2.90 4.40 7.14
CA GLN A 66 -3.03 4.06 8.57
C GLN A 66 -2.68 2.60 8.86
N GLU A 67 -3.06 1.66 7.98
CA GLU A 67 -2.73 0.25 8.15
C GLU A 67 -1.24 0.00 7.99
N PHE A 68 -0.59 0.63 7.02
CA PHE A 68 0.86 0.54 6.85
C PHE A 68 1.58 1.08 8.09
N TYR A 69 1.20 2.26 8.58
CA TYR A 69 1.79 2.81 9.79
C TYR A 69 1.61 1.86 10.98
N ARG A 70 0.37 1.43 11.27
CA ARG A 70 0.08 0.60 12.43
C ARG A 70 0.72 -0.80 12.38
N ARG A 71 0.83 -1.40 11.20
CA ARG A 71 1.27 -2.81 11.06
C ARG A 71 2.72 -2.98 10.64
N VAL A 72 3.33 -1.94 10.10
CA VAL A 72 4.70 -2.00 9.57
C VAL A 72 5.59 -0.98 10.28
N ALA A 73 5.23 0.30 10.26
CA ALA A 73 6.06 1.35 10.84
C ALA A 73 6.12 1.24 12.37
N ALA A 74 4.98 1.14 13.07
CA ALA A 74 4.92 1.11 14.52
C ALA A 74 5.73 -0.08 15.14
N PRO A 75 5.61 -1.33 14.67
CA PRO A 75 6.48 -2.41 15.16
C PRO A 75 7.99 -2.19 14.90
N TYR A 76 8.32 -1.53 13.79
CA TYR A 76 9.70 -1.14 13.51
C TYR A 76 10.18 -0.04 14.46
N GLU A 77 9.33 0.93 14.78
CA GLU A 77 9.59 1.98 15.78
C GLU A 77 9.79 1.36 17.17
N ASP A 78 8.95 0.41 17.60
CA ASP A 78 9.12 -0.34 18.86
C ASP A 78 10.50 -1.02 18.93
N THR A 79 10.95 -1.60 17.80
CA THR A 79 12.29 -2.20 17.69
C THR A 79 13.38 -1.13 17.83
N LYS A 80 13.20 0.06 17.25
CA LYS A 80 14.15 1.16 17.34
C LYS A 80 14.20 1.79 18.73
N ILE A 81 13.07 1.84 19.44
CA ILE A 81 13.00 2.28 20.85
C ILE A 81 13.83 1.33 21.72
N GLN A 82 13.72 0.02 21.53
CA GLN A 82 14.54 -0.95 22.27
C GLN A 82 16.04 -0.82 21.97
N GLN A 83 16.40 -0.43 20.74
CA GLN A 83 17.80 -0.32 20.30
C GLN A 83 18.46 1.00 20.71
N ASN A 84 17.74 2.11 20.59
CA ASN A 84 18.31 3.45 20.67
C ASN A 84 17.80 4.26 21.88
N GLY A 85 16.87 3.70 22.65
CA GLY A 85 16.09 4.44 23.63
C GLY A 85 14.85 5.08 22.98
N ASP A 86 13.87 5.39 23.84
CA ASP A 86 12.77 6.28 23.47
C ASP A 86 13.25 7.74 23.52
N VAL A 87 12.46 8.66 22.95
CA VAL A 87 12.70 10.11 23.03
C VAL A 87 12.82 10.58 24.48
#